data_AF-A0A838H401-F1
#
_entry.id   AF-A0A838H401-F1
#
_cell.length_a   1.000
_cell.length_b   1.000
_cell.length_c   1.000
_cell.angle_alpha   90.00
_cell.angle_beta   90.00
_cell.angle_gamma   90.00
#
_symmetry.space_group_name_H-M   'P 1'
#
loop_
_entity.id
_entity.type
_entity.pdbx_description
1 polymer ?
#
loop_
_entity_poly.entity_id
_entity_poly.type
_entity_poly.pdbx_seq_one_letter_code
_entity_poly.pdbx_strand_id
1 'polypeptide(L)'
;LDHGVIDDQELTEDLTPTVSLTAFGAGAGPTSPGPAAAPTGTARSLGPDEVFDFTAYDDFSHGPGVPDQGGVPGQGGVPGQGGVPGQGDVPGGERTLVVGAARTPVHDPAAQTPVQDQAARTPVHDPAAGADQAARALAVTTGSSAAGSETSATRASPSSLTYRRRKRGWIAFIVILLLAAGAAMAGWYYGVGRFRPTPDVVQLERARASSAIKAAGLTFTIAGTAYSETVPAGDVISTDPGAGDDVLKDGGTVSAVISKGPERHQVPDLDGLTESEAITEVNDNSLTVGDTTRAWSESVKKGEVISFTPAPGRRLRRGDPVQMVISKGPQPITVEDHAGDEAASARRQLSKLGFDVTTTKQYDDDVAEGIVVSQQPDHGVRYSGDPVTLVVSRGPHLVEVPDVNRFGVADAEGALSDRGFAYTTEKFEPYFGLGIVVGQSPGAGQAAPLGSTVVLTIV
;
A
#
# COMPACT_ATOMS: atom_id res chain seq x y z
N LEU A 1 -47.17 -40.74 14.23
CA LEU A 1 -47.76 -39.41 14.46
C LEU A 1 -47.14 -38.44 13.47
N ASP A 2 -47.74 -38.12 12.33
CA ASP A 2 -48.68 -38.85 11.43
C ASP A 2 -49.26 -37.81 10.44
N HIS A 3 -49.24 -38.12 9.13
CA HIS A 3 -49.65 -37.24 8.02
C HIS A 3 -48.95 -35.84 7.94
N GLY A 4 -48.92 -35.12 6.81
CA GLY A 4 -49.35 -35.39 5.42
C GLY A 4 -49.47 -34.06 4.62
N VAL A 5 -49.78 -34.13 3.32
CA VAL A 5 -50.09 -32.99 2.40
C VAL A 5 -48.84 -32.17 1.95
N ILE A 6 -48.35 -32.11 0.69
CA ILE A 6 -48.89 -32.21 -0.71
C ILE A 6 -49.60 -30.90 -1.11
N ASP A 7 -49.10 -29.98 -1.94
CA ASP A 7 -48.80 -29.96 -3.39
C ASP A 7 -48.06 -28.61 -3.69
N ASP A 8 -47.52 -28.26 -4.88
CA ASP A 8 -46.95 -28.96 -6.04
C ASP A 8 -46.41 -27.87 -7.03
N GLN A 9 -46.00 -28.27 -8.25
CA GLN A 9 -45.72 -27.45 -9.44
C GLN A 9 -44.33 -26.78 -9.53
N GLU A 10 -43.46 -27.58 -10.17
CA GLU A 10 -42.50 -27.20 -11.23
C GLU A 10 -43.13 -26.25 -12.29
N LEU A 11 -42.45 -25.73 -13.33
CA LEU A 11 -41.32 -26.27 -14.10
C LEU A 11 -40.51 -25.18 -14.85
N THR A 12 -39.45 -25.63 -15.52
CA THR A 12 -38.39 -24.89 -16.23
C THR A 12 -38.74 -24.42 -17.65
N GLU A 13 -37.79 -23.67 -18.23
CA GLU A 13 -37.41 -23.47 -19.66
C GLU A 13 -37.29 -21.97 -19.98
N ASP A 14 -36.14 -21.34 -20.29
CA ASP A 14 -34.80 -21.70 -20.83
C ASP A 14 -34.61 -21.44 -22.34
N LEU A 15 -33.39 -21.00 -22.67
CA LEU A 15 -32.77 -20.72 -23.98
C LEU A 15 -33.32 -19.61 -24.91
N THR A 16 -32.35 -18.86 -25.45
CA THR A 16 -32.43 -18.02 -26.66
C THR A 16 -31.82 -18.82 -27.85
N PRO A 17 -31.57 -18.27 -29.07
CA PRO A 17 -32.00 -17.03 -29.72
C PRO A 17 -32.60 -17.30 -31.13
N THR A 18 -32.79 -16.27 -31.98
CA THR A 18 -32.39 -16.25 -33.41
C THR A 18 -32.81 -14.96 -34.14
N VAL A 19 -31.99 -14.52 -35.11
CA VAL A 19 -32.22 -13.36 -35.99
C VAL A 19 -33.12 -13.72 -37.18
N SER A 20 -33.95 -12.78 -37.67
CA SER A 20 -34.44 -12.84 -39.06
C SER A 20 -34.69 -11.47 -39.67
N LEU A 21 -34.57 -11.45 -41.00
CA LEU A 21 -34.52 -10.27 -41.87
C LEU A 21 -35.90 -10.01 -42.51
N THR A 22 -36.28 -8.74 -42.68
CA THR A 22 -37.29 -8.36 -43.69
C THR A 22 -36.95 -7.00 -44.29
N ALA A 23 -37.11 -6.86 -45.61
CA ALA A 23 -36.71 -5.66 -46.35
C ALA A 23 -37.76 -5.28 -47.42
N PHE A 24 -38.03 -3.98 -47.56
CA PHE A 24 -38.79 -3.35 -48.64
C PHE A 24 -38.51 -1.82 -48.61
N GLY A 25 -38.39 -1.08 -49.70
CA GLY A 25 -38.27 -1.48 -51.11
C GLY A 25 -38.62 -0.33 -52.08
N ALA A 26 -37.61 0.18 -52.83
CA ALA A 26 -37.68 1.32 -53.77
C ALA A 26 -38.01 2.70 -53.13
N GLY A 27 -37.62 3.86 -53.68
CA GLY A 27 -36.79 4.22 -54.86
C GLY A 27 -36.70 5.77 -54.95
N ALA A 28 -35.96 6.44 -55.84
CA ALA A 28 -35.02 6.03 -56.89
C ALA A 28 -34.20 7.27 -57.37
N GLY A 29 -33.16 7.08 -58.19
CA GLY A 29 -32.61 8.16 -59.05
C GLY A 29 -31.17 8.64 -58.72
N PRO A 30 -30.28 8.88 -59.72
CA PRO A 30 -28.86 9.16 -59.46
C PRO A 30 -28.29 10.46 -60.06
N THR A 31 -27.21 10.98 -59.49
CA THR A 31 -26.20 11.79 -60.19
C THR A 31 -24.78 11.49 -59.68
N SER A 32 -23.86 11.24 -60.61
CA SER A 32 -22.41 11.42 -60.42
C SER A 32 -21.96 12.55 -61.36
N PRO A 33 -20.80 13.17 -61.11
CA PRO A 33 -19.59 12.71 -61.79
C PRO A 33 -18.34 12.66 -60.89
N GLY A 34 -17.24 12.11 -61.43
CA GLY A 34 -15.95 11.99 -60.75
C GLY A 34 -14.93 13.10 -61.12
N PRO A 35 -13.64 12.77 -61.28
CA PRO A 35 -12.71 13.06 -60.17
C PRO A 35 -11.41 13.81 -60.54
N ALA A 36 -10.82 14.47 -59.54
CA ALA A 36 -9.48 15.05 -59.55
C ALA A 36 -9.02 15.30 -58.09
N ALA A 37 -7.74 15.34 -57.70
CA ALA A 37 -6.51 14.79 -58.29
C ALA A 37 -5.43 14.73 -57.18
N ALA A 38 -4.41 13.88 -57.30
CA ALA A 38 -3.26 13.85 -56.37
C ALA A 38 -2.22 14.94 -56.73
N PRO A 39 -1.27 15.24 -55.83
CA PRO A 39 0.11 14.82 -56.13
C PRO A 39 0.90 14.20 -54.96
N THR A 40 2.08 13.67 -55.29
CA THR A 40 2.96 12.82 -54.47
C THR A 40 4.06 13.61 -53.73
N GLY A 41 4.56 13.07 -52.60
CA GLY A 41 5.79 13.51 -51.92
C GLY A 41 6.06 12.70 -50.64
N THR A 42 6.53 11.45 -50.75
CA THR A 42 7.97 11.09 -50.75
C THR A 42 8.69 11.40 -49.43
N ALA A 43 9.05 10.35 -48.70
CA ALA A 43 9.68 10.44 -47.38
C ALA A 43 11.20 10.68 -47.43
N ARG A 44 11.74 11.17 -46.30
CA ARG A 44 13.13 10.98 -45.89
C ARG A 44 13.20 10.93 -44.36
N SER A 45 13.84 9.89 -43.82
CA SER A 45 14.37 9.91 -42.45
C SER A 45 15.82 10.38 -42.47
N LEU A 46 16.24 11.04 -41.39
CA LEU A 46 17.61 11.12 -40.87
C LEU A 46 17.59 12.00 -39.60
N GLY A 47 18.52 11.71 -38.69
CA GLY A 47 18.86 12.43 -37.46
C GLY A 47 20.04 11.71 -36.81
N PRO A 48 20.41 11.99 -35.56
CA PRO A 48 20.07 13.13 -34.70
C PRO A 48 21.24 14.14 -34.59
N ASP A 49 21.12 15.19 -33.77
CA ASP A 49 22.14 15.68 -32.81
C ASP A 49 21.69 17.01 -32.14
N GLU A 50 22.59 17.61 -31.34
CA GLU A 50 22.48 18.89 -30.59
C GLU A 50 21.59 18.92 -29.34
N VAL A 51 22.19 18.32 -28.30
CA VAL A 51 22.13 18.74 -26.88
C VAL A 51 22.05 20.27 -26.72
N PHE A 52 21.17 20.75 -25.84
CA PHE A 52 21.28 22.07 -25.23
C PHE A 52 21.35 21.96 -23.70
N ASP A 53 22.37 22.59 -23.14
CA ASP A 53 22.59 22.78 -21.70
C ASP A 53 23.30 24.15 -21.49
N PHE A 54 23.48 24.54 -20.24
CA PHE A 54 24.24 25.69 -19.73
C PHE A 54 23.59 27.08 -19.70
N THR A 55 23.04 27.35 -18.51
CA THR A 55 23.29 28.52 -17.64
C THR A 55 22.61 29.87 -17.91
N ALA A 56 22.12 30.43 -16.80
CA ALA A 56 21.90 31.87 -16.63
C ALA A 56 23.23 32.58 -16.31
N TYR A 57 23.29 33.89 -16.58
CA TYR A 57 24.21 34.81 -15.91
C TYR A 57 23.59 36.22 -15.74
N ASP A 58 24.27 37.05 -14.96
CA ASP A 58 23.72 38.22 -14.24
C ASP A 58 23.62 39.57 -14.99
N ASP A 59 22.87 40.49 -14.34
CA ASP A 59 23.00 41.96 -14.27
C ASP A 59 23.36 42.77 -15.53
N PHE A 60 22.51 43.77 -15.87
CA PHE A 60 23.00 45.12 -16.19
C PHE A 60 21.97 46.24 -15.90
N SER A 61 21.84 46.57 -14.61
CA SER A 61 21.91 47.92 -14.01
C SER A 61 21.20 49.18 -14.61
N HIS A 62 20.71 50.03 -13.69
CA HIS A 62 20.47 51.50 -13.77
C HIS A 62 19.22 52.09 -14.48
N GLY A 63 18.43 52.89 -13.73
CA GLY A 63 17.65 54.04 -14.23
C GLY A 63 18.49 55.34 -14.20
N PRO A 64 17.93 56.52 -14.57
CA PRO A 64 17.04 57.25 -13.65
C PRO A 64 15.97 58.16 -14.33
N GLY A 65 15.19 58.91 -13.55
CA GLY A 65 14.49 60.11 -14.04
C GLY A 65 13.17 60.48 -13.33
N VAL A 66 13.20 61.50 -12.48
CA VAL A 66 12.01 62.18 -11.92
C VAL A 66 12.04 63.65 -12.35
N PRO A 67 10.89 64.26 -12.64
CA PRO A 67 10.65 65.61 -12.14
C PRO A 67 9.33 65.73 -11.34
N ASP A 68 9.34 66.69 -10.42
CA ASP A 68 8.27 67.09 -9.49
C ASP A 68 7.34 68.17 -10.10
N GLN A 69 6.19 68.47 -9.44
CA GLN A 69 5.69 69.84 -9.10
C GLN A 69 4.16 69.89 -8.87
N GLY A 70 3.74 70.31 -7.66
CA GLY A 70 2.44 70.95 -7.34
C GLY A 70 1.23 70.02 -7.08
N GLY A 71 0.37 70.23 -6.06
CA GLY A 71 0.43 71.10 -4.87
C GLY A 71 -0.68 72.18 -4.75
N VAL A 72 -1.57 72.04 -3.75
CA VAL A 72 -2.25 73.11 -2.96
C VAL A 72 -3.15 72.47 -1.85
N PRO A 73 -3.35 73.05 -0.64
CA PRO A 73 -3.97 72.35 0.51
C PRO A 73 -5.21 73.03 1.16
N GLY A 74 -5.88 72.29 2.07
CA GLY A 74 -6.80 72.80 3.13
C GLY A 74 -7.27 71.61 4.00
N GLN A 75 -7.01 71.49 5.32
CA GLN A 75 -7.28 72.32 6.52
C GLN A 75 -8.62 72.02 7.23
N GLY A 76 -8.55 71.66 8.53
CA GLY A 76 -9.67 71.41 9.45
C GLY A 76 -9.57 70.03 10.17
N GLY A 77 -9.82 69.87 11.48
CA GLY A 77 -10.27 70.88 12.46
C GLY A 77 -10.30 70.52 13.97
N VAL A 78 -9.65 69.44 14.44
CA VAL A 78 -9.41 69.12 15.89
C VAL A 78 -10.70 68.79 16.74
N PRO A 79 -10.71 68.50 18.08
CA PRO A 79 -11.38 67.29 18.58
C PRO A 79 -12.39 67.47 19.76
N GLY A 80 -12.90 66.36 20.32
CA GLY A 80 -13.66 66.31 21.59
C GLY A 80 -13.28 65.10 22.45
N GLN A 81 -13.40 65.23 23.79
CA GLN A 81 -13.03 64.21 24.79
C GLN A 81 -14.19 63.87 25.74
N GLY A 82 -14.14 62.68 26.37
CA GLY A 82 -14.70 62.43 27.72
C GLY A 82 -15.86 61.41 27.81
N GLY A 83 -15.81 60.52 28.82
CA GLY A 83 -16.94 59.64 29.17
C GLY A 83 -16.57 58.26 29.76
N VAL A 84 -16.20 58.20 31.05
CA VAL A 84 -15.93 57.00 31.88
C VAL A 84 -16.27 57.37 33.34
N PRO A 85 -16.74 56.50 34.27
CA PRO A 85 -16.84 55.03 34.24
C PRO A 85 -18.26 54.45 34.50
N GLY A 86 -18.36 53.11 34.42
CA GLY A 86 -19.34 52.28 35.14
C GLY A 86 -18.61 51.15 35.88
N GLN A 87 -19.03 50.81 37.11
CA GLN A 87 -18.31 49.90 38.01
C GLN A 87 -19.16 48.65 38.34
N GLY A 88 -18.51 47.49 38.46
CA GLY A 88 -19.12 46.23 38.89
C GLY A 88 -18.06 45.26 39.40
N ASP A 89 -18.35 44.55 40.49
CA ASP A 89 -17.35 43.89 41.33
C ASP A 89 -17.19 42.36 41.11
N VAL A 90 -16.00 41.90 41.52
CA VAL A 90 -15.45 40.54 41.78
C VAL A 90 -16.39 39.47 42.39
N PRO A 91 -15.98 38.17 42.56
CA PRO A 91 -14.69 37.51 42.22
C PRO A 91 -14.77 36.10 41.54
N GLY A 92 -13.59 35.54 41.20
CA GLY A 92 -13.26 34.16 41.60
C GLY A 92 -13.31 33.05 40.53
N GLY A 93 -12.16 32.46 40.21
CA GLY A 93 -12.03 31.25 39.40
C GLY A 93 -10.59 30.75 39.36
N GLU A 94 -10.30 29.62 39.99
CA GLU A 94 -8.93 29.12 40.21
C GLU A 94 -8.37 28.34 39.02
N ARG A 95 -7.04 28.37 38.85
CA ARG A 95 -6.32 27.61 37.81
C ARG A 95 -5.81 26.29 38.37
N THR A 96 -6.62 25.24 38.28
CA THR A 96 -6.21 23.88 38.69
C THR A 96 -5.30 23.22 37.65
N LEU A 97 -4.03 23.05 38.01
CA LEU A 97 -3.07 22.23 37.26
C LEU A 97 -3.30 20.74 37.61
N VAL A 98 -3.61 19.90 36.63
CA VAL A 98 -3.78 18.44 36.86
C VAL A 98 -2.57 17.69 36.31
N VAL A 99 -1.82 17.06 37.21
CA VAL A 99 -0.66 16.20 36.91
C VAL A 99 -0.82 14.88 37.65
N GLY A 100 -0.50 13.77 36.99
CA GLY A 100 -0.17 12.50 37.65
C GLY A 100 -1.23 11.39 37.55
N ALA A 101 -0.99 10.43 36.65
CA ALA A 101 -1.67 9.13 36.63
C ALA A 101 -0.77 8.05 36.00
N ALA A 102 0.43 7.82 36.54
CA ALA A 102 1.28 6.68 36.19
C ALA A 102 1.22 5.62 37.31
N ARG A 103 0.81 4.39 36.97
CA ARG A 103 0.76 3.27 37.91
C ARG A 103 2.02 2.42 37.81
N THR A 104 2.58 2.03 38.95
CA THR A 104 3.68 1.07 39.04
C THR A 104 3.20 -0.37 38.80
N PRO A 105 3.96 -1.20 38.09
CA PRO A 105 3.92 -2.65 38.25
C PRO A 105 4.89 -3.08 39.36
N VAL A 106 4.51 -4.05 40.17
CA VAL A 106 5.40 -4.77 41.08
C VAL A 106 5.40 -6.23 40.67
N HIS A 107 6.57 -6.77 40.31
CA HIS A 107 6.83 -8.19 40.48
C HIS A 107 8.34 -8.49 40.57
N ASP A 108 8.70 -9.24 41.61
CA ASP A 108 9.99 -9.92 41.79
C ASP A 108 9.97 -11.22 40.94
N PRO A 109 11.11 -11.85 40.57
CA PRO A 109 11.88 -12.58 41.59
C PRO A 109 13.41 -12.54 41.43
N ALA A 110 14.10 -12.69 42.56
CA ALA A 110 15.54 -12.95 42.63
C ALA A 110 15.90 -14.46 42.61
N ALA A 111 17.16 -14.72 42.23
CA ALA A 111 18.00 -15.88 42.56
C ALA A 111 17.65 -17.29 42.02
N GLN A 112 18.60 -17.84 41.24
CA GLN A 112 19.21 -19.14 41.57
C GLN A 112 20.61 -19.32 40.95
N THR A 113 21.38 -20.25 41.52
CA THR A 113 22.81 -20.49 41.29
C THR A 113 23.11 -21.46 40.14
N PRO A 114 24.31 -21.40 39.52
CA PRO A 114 24.78 -22.46 38.62
C PRO A 114 25.19 -23.71 39.40
N VAL A 115 24.84 -24.89 38.87
CA VAL A 115 25.31 -26.21 39.32
C VAL A 115 25.67 -27.05 38.09
N GLN A 116 26.60 -27.98 38.23
CA GLN A 116 27.20 -28.75 37.13
C GLN A 116 26.49 -30.08 36.87
N ASP A 117 26.65 -30.58 35.62
CA ASP A 117 27.16 -31.94 35.28
C ASP A 117 26.26 -32.91 34.44
N GLN A 118 26.95 -33.63 33.54
CA GLN A 118 26.67 -34.90 32.83
C GLN A 118 25.35 -35.22 32.05
N ALA A 119 25.47 -35.12 30.71
CA ALA A 119 25.46 -36.23 29.72
C ALA A 119 24.18 -36.89 29.10
N ALA A 120 24.29 -37.15 27.77
CA ALA A 120 23.68 -38.25 26.96
C ALA A 120 22.17 -38.18 26.54
N ARG A 121 21.66 -38.73 25.41
CA ARG A 121 22.23 -39.32 24.14
C ARG A 121 21.12 -39.66 23.08
N THR A 122 21.44 -39.59 21.76
CA THR A 122 20.92 -40.46 20.62
C THR A 122 19.41 -40.41 20.27
N PRO A 123 18.85 -41.09 19.21
CA PRO A 123 19.39 -42.05 18.20
C PRO A 123 18.95 -41.81 16.71
N VAL A 124 18.80 -42.89 15.90
CA VAL A 124 18.22 -43.03 14.51
C VAL A 124 19.27 -42.98 13.35
N HIS A 125 19.28 -43.83 12.29
CA HIS A 125 18.35 -44.87 11.76
C HIS A 125 19.02 -46.22 11.29
N ASP A 126 18.20 -47.27 11.21
CA ASP A 126 18.31 -48.64 10.61
C ASP A 126 18.32 -48.66 9.05
N PRO A 127 18.34 -49.80 8.26
CA PRO A 127 18.47 -51.25 8.59
C PRO A 127 19.30 -52.16 7.62
N ALA A 128 19.41 -53.48 7.91
CA ALA A 128 19.16 -54.65 7.00
C ALA A 128 20.01 -55.93 7.24
N ALA A 129 19.49 -57.09 6.79
CA ALA A 129 19.98 -58.48 6.99
C ALA A 129 21.25 -58.87 6.18
N GLY A 130 21.96 -60.00 6.43
CA GLY A 130 21.79 -61.09 7.42
C GLY A 130 22.61 -62.35 7.02
N ALA A 131 22.44 -63.47 7.75
CA ALA A 131 23.06 -64.81 7.56
C ALA A 131 24.59 -64.95 7.84
N ASP A 132 25.14 -66.07 8.32
CA ASP A 132 24.61 -67.21 9.13
C ASP A 132 25.78 -68.03 9.75
N GLN A 133 25.49 -68.92 10.73
CA GLN A 133 26.31 -70.04 11.26
C GLN A 133 27.75 -69.75 11.80
N ALA A 134 28.02 -69.87 13.11
CA ALA A 134 28.22 -71.10 13.92
C ALA A 134 29.65 -71.71 13.79
N ALA A 135 30.27 -72.35 14.81
CA ALA A 135 29.76 -72.81 16.10
C ALA A 135 30.85 -72.84 17.23
N ARG A 136 30.38 -72.87 18.48
CA ARG A 136 30.81 -73.68 19.67
C ARG A 136 32.31 -73.97 19.95
N ALA A 137 32.79 -74.05 21.21
CA ALA A 137 32.25 -73.71 22.54
C ALA A 137 33.33 -73.98 23.63
N LEU A 138 33.00 -73.65 24.90
CA LEU A 138 33.64 -74.11 26.16
C LEU A 138 35.03 -73.52 26.49
N ALA A 139 35.45 -73.32 27.75
CA ALA A 139 34.75 -73.10 29.05
C ALA A 139 35.81 -72.73 30.13
N VAL A 140 35.38 -72.40 31.37
CA VAL A 140 36.15 -72.57 32.65
C VAL A 140 37.38 -71.64 32.85
N THR A 141 37.71 -71.12 34.05
CA THR A 141 36.92 -70.80 35.26
C THR A 141 37.67 -69.81 36.19
N THR A 142 36.92 -69.13 37.07
CA THR A 142 37.24 -68.54 38.40
C THR A 142 38.67 -68.52 38.99
N GLY A 143 38.99 -67.43 39.72
CA GLY A 143 39.98 -67.40 40.83
C GLY A 143 41.26 -66.62 40.49
N SER A 144 41.64 -65.48 41.07
CA SER A 144 41.36 -64.78 42.36
C SER A 144 42.17 -65.24 43.58
N SER A 145 42.74 -64.24 44.27
CA SER A 145 43.28 -64.21 45.66
C SER A 145 44.69 -64.77 45.99
N ALA A 146 45.62 -63.83 46.11
CA ALA A 146 46.53 -63.60 47.25
C ALA A 146 47.46 -64.70 47.85
N ALA A 147 48.76 -64.47 47.64
CA ALA A 147 49.81 -64.23 48.66
C ALA A 147 50.10 -65.21 49.83
N GLY A 148 51.39 -65.52 50.00
CA GLY A 148 52.00 -66.30 51.10
C GLY A 148 52.83 -67.49 50.56
N SER A 149 54.01 -67.86 51.06
CA SER A 149 54.87 -67.23 52.08
C SER A 149 56.35 -67.67 51.90
N GLU A 150 57.27 -66.81 52.36
CA GLU A 150 58.54 -67.12 53.06
C GLU A 150 59.63 -68.11 52.55
N THR A 151 60.88 -67.61 52.63
CA THR A 151 62.10 -68.28 53.16
C THR A 151 63.01 -69.15 52.26
N SER A 152 64.19 -68.57 51.98
CA SER A 152 65.58 -69.11 51.94
C SER A 152 65.87 -70.62 51.85
N ALA A 153 66.77 -71.00 50.90
CA ALA A 153 68.07 -71.65 51.23
C ALA A 153 69.00 -71.95 50.01
N THR A 154 70.32 -71.74 50.24
CA THR A 154 71.48 -72.57 49.83
C THR A 154 71.64 -73.12 48.38
N ARG A 155 72.47 -72.41 47.60
CA ARG A 155 73.69 -72.90 46.90
C ARG A 155 73.77 -74.37 46.45
N ALA A 156 73.80 -74.60 45.13
CA ALA A 156 74.73 -75.56 44.49
C ALA A 156 74.93 -75.28 42.98
N SER A 157 76.13 -75.58 42.47
CA SER A 157 76.44 -75.83 41.04
C SER A 157 77.46 -76.97 41.02
N PRO A 158 77.51 -77.82 39.97
CA PRO A 158 78.36 -77.49 38.81
C PRO A 158 77.88 -78.06 37.44
N SER A 159 78.57 -77.66 36.35
CA SER A 159 78.83 -78.37 35.06
C SER A 159 77.75 -79.30 34.45
N SER A 160 77.31 -79.13 33.19
CA SER A 160 77.96 -79.73 31.98
C SER A 160 76.98 -79.69 30.76
N LEU A 161 77.29 -79.68 29.43
CA LEU A 161 78.45 -79.29 28.60
C LEU A 161 78.01 -79.12 27.10
N THR A 162 78.89 -78.52 26.26
CA THR A 162 79.02 -78.68 24.78
C THR A 162 77.81 -78.60 23.81
N TYR A 163 77.50 -77.37 23.37
CA TYR A 163 77.60 -76.89 21.96
C TYR A 163 77.50 -77.86 20.75
N ARG A 164 76.63 -77.53 19.77
CA ARG A 164 76.99 -77.59 18.32
C ARG A 164 76.16 -76.63 17.45
N ARG A 165 76.85 -75.82 16.61
CA ARG A 165 76.23 -74.90 15.62
C ARG A 165 75.46 -75.63 14.52
N ARG A 166 74.33 -75.05 14.07
CA ARG A 166 73.91 -75.05 12.65
C ARG A 166 73.44 -73.66 12.22
N LYS A 167 74.10 -73.07 11.22
CA LYS A 167 73.89 -71.68 10.75
C LYS A 167 72.52 -71.38 10.10
N ARG A 168 71.54 -72.28 10.18
CA ARG A 168 70.22 -72.15 9.51
C ARG A 168 69.18 -71.39 10.33
N GLY A 169 69.27 -71.38 11.68
CA GLY A 169 68.37 -70.60 12.52
C GLY A 169 68.44 -69.09 12.22
N TRP A 170 69.63 -68.58 11.90
CA TRP A 170 69.82 -67.19 11.49
C TRP A 170 69.27 -66.90 10.09
N ILE A 171 69.22 -67.89 9.19
CA ILE A 171 68.57 -67.75 7.87
C ILE A 171 67.05 -67.67 8.05
N ALA A 172 66.46 -68.53 8.88
CA ALA A 172 65.03 -68.43 9.21
C ALA A 172 64.69 -67.09 9.89
N PHE A 173 65.53 -66.63 10.81
CA PHE A 173 65.42 -65.30 11.42
C PHE A 173 65.50 -64.17 10.38
N ILE A 174 66.45 -64.22 9.44
CA ILE A 174 66.57 -63.24 8.35
C ILE A 174 65.34 -63.27 7.42
N VAL A 175 64.80 -64.44 7.09
CA VAL A 175 63.59 -64.56 6.26
C VAL A 175 62.36 -64.00 7.00
N ILE A 176 62.21 -64.28 8.29
CA ILE A 176 61.14 -63.69 9.12
C ILE A 176 61.33 -62.18 9.26
N LEU A 177 62.57 -61.70 9.43
CA LEU A 177 62.90 -60.28 9.46
C LEU A 177 62.57 -59.59 8.14
N LEU A 178 62.86 -60.23 6.99
CA LEU A 178 62.54 -59.71 5.66
C LEU A 178 61.04 -59.74 5.35
N LEU A 179 60.30 -60.75 5.84
CA LEU A 179 58.83 -60.79 5.73
C LEU A 179 58.17 -59.76 6.67
N ALA A 180 58.69 -59.57 7.88
CA ALA A 180 58.23 -58.53 8.80
C ALA A 180 58.56 -57.13 8.28
N ALA A 181 59.77 -56.92 7.74
CA ALA A 181 60.16 -55.67 7.08
C ALA A 181 59.36 -55.44 5.78
N GLY A 182 59.07 -56.48 5.00
CA GLY A 182 58.22 -56.40 3.81
C GLY A 182 56.77 -56.08 4.16
N ALA A 183 56.21 -56.69 5.20
CA ALA A 183 54.87 -56.38 5.71
C ALA A 183 54.80 -54.98 6.34
N ALA A 184 55.83 -54.55 7.08
CA ALA A 184 55.94 -53.20 7.60
C ALA A 184 56.12 -52.15 6.50
N MET A 185 56.90 -52.45 5.46
CA MET A 185 57.11 -51.57 4.30
C MET A 185 55.88 -51.51 3.41
N ALA A 186 55.14 -52.61 3.22
CA ALA A 186 53.84 -52.60 2.58
C ALA A 186 52.80 -51.82 3.41
N GLY A 187 52.72 -52.07 4.72
CA GLY A 187 51.85 -51.32 5.64
C GLY A 187 52.19 -49.82 5.66
N TRP A 188 53.46 -49.46 5.56
CA TRP A 188 53.92 -48.08 5.42
C TRP A 188 53.50 -47.47 4.07
N TYR A 189 53.73 -48.19 2.97
CA TYR A 189 53.40 -47.76 1.61
C TYR A 189 51.90 -47.57 1.39
N TYR A 190 51.06 -48.47 1.91
CA TYR A 190 49.60 -48.38 1.83
C TYR A 190 49.00 -47.47 2.93
N GLY A 191 49.70 -47.22 4.03
CA GLY A 191 49.18 -46.48 5.19
C GLY A 191 49.55 -44.99 5.24
N VAL A 192 50.80 -44.63 4.94
CA VAL A 192 51.42 -43.38 5.47
C VAL A 192 51.61 -42.28 4.39
N GLY A 193 51.06 -42.45 3.19
CA GLY A 193 51.24 -41.47 2.09
C GLY A 193 50.11 -41.31 1.08
N ARG A 194 48.97 -41.99 1.27
CA ARG A 194 47.84 -41.99 0.31
C ARG A 194 46.83 -40.85 0.49
N PHE A 195 46.86 -40.17 1.64
CA PHE A 195 45.99 -39.05 1.96
C PHE A 195 46.78 -37.74 2.07
N ARG A 196 46.05 -36.64 2.12
CA ARG A 196 46.53 -35.26 2.30
C ARG A 196 45.40 -34.40 2.84
N PRO A 197 45.69 -33.34 3.61
CA PRO A 197 44.68 -32.36 3.96
C PRO A 197 44.18 -31.64 2.70
N THR A 198 42.86 -31.48 2.61
CA THR A 198 42.19 -30.69 1.58
C THR A 198 42.49 -29.19 1.80
N PRO A 199 42.87 -28.41 0.77
CA PRO A 199 43.12 -26.98 0.91
C PRO A 199 41.87 -26.23 1.36
N ASP A 200 42.01 -25.25 2.26
CA ASP A 200 40.92 -24.31 2.52
C ASP A 200 40.67 -23.43 1.29
N VAL A 201 39.42 -23.43 0.84
CA VAL A 201 38.92 -22.60 -0.25
C VAL A 201 37.54 -22.02 0.07
N VAL A 202 37.08 -22.12 1.31
CA VAL A 202 35.79 -21.55 1.73
C VAL A 202 35.86 -20.02 1.64
N GLN A 203 34.76 -19.38 1.21
CA GLN A 203 34.72 -17.95 0.87
C GLN A 203 35.70 -17.49 -0.23
N LEU A 204 36.34 -18.41 -0.98
CA LEU A 204 37.09 -18.05 -2.20
C LEU A 204 36.20 -18.08 -3.43
N GLU A 205 36.44 -17.11 -4.31
CA GLU A 205 35.98 -17.08 -5.70
C GLU A 205 36.23 -18.41 -6.40
N ARG A 206 35.21 -18.97 -7.08
CA ARG A 206 35.27 -20.26 -7.82
C ARG A 206 36.55 -20.43 -8.66
N ALA A 207 36.99 -19.38 -9.34
CA ALA A 207 38.21 -19.40 -10.15
C ALA A 207 39.46 -19.69 -9.29
N ARG A 208 39.61 -18.99 -8.17
CA ARG A 208 40.72 -19.15 -7.20
C ARG A 208 40.65 -20.48 -6.48
N ALA A 209 39.47 -20.86 -5.99
CA ALA A 209 39.22 -22.14 -5.34
C ALA A 209 39.62 -23.32 -6.24
N SER A 210 39.13 -23.33 -7.49
CA SER A 210 39.49 -24.37 -8.47
C SER A 210 40.98 -24.38 -8.82
N SER A 211 41.64 -23.23 -8.78
CA SER A 211 43.09 -23.11 -9.03
C SER A 211 43.91 -23.62 -7.86
N ALA A 212 43.53 -23.35 -6.62
CA ALA A 212 44.18 -23.88 -5.41
C ALA A 212 44.05 -25.42 -5.33
N ILE A 213 42.85 -25.96 -5.59
CA ILE A 213 42.59 -27.41 -5.59
C ILE A 213 43.35 -28.11 -6.74
N LYS A 214 43.41 -27.51 -7.94
CA LYS A 214 44.24 -28.02 -9.04
C LYS A 214 45.75 -27.89 -8.78
N ALA A 215 46.20 -26.83 -8.11
CA ALA A 215 47.60 -26.64 -7.73
C ALA A 215 48.04 -27.64 -6.64
N ALA A 216 47.11 -28.10 -5.80
CA ALA A 216 47.33 -29.27 -4.97
C ALA A 216 47.50 -30.55 -5.82
N GLY A 217 46.75 -30.68 -6.93
CA GLY A 217 46.67 -31.89 -7.75
C GLY A 217 45.41 -32.71 -7.48
N LEU A 218 44.35 -32.04 -6.99
CA LEU A 218 43.03 -32.60 -6.73
C LEU A 218 42.06 -32.17 -7.84
N THR A 219 41.02 -32.98 -8.08
CA THR A 219 39.97 -32.67 -9.04
C THR A 219 38.93 -31.77 -8.39
N PHE A 220 38.72 -30.56 -8.93
CA PHE A 220 37.64 -29.67 -8.51
C PHE A 220 36.34 -30.01 -9.26
N THR A 221 35.27 -30.36 -8.55
CA THR A 221 33.91 -30.51 -9.09
C THR A 221 32.94 -29.56 -8.40
N ILE A 222 31.83 -29.24 -9.06
CA ILE A 222 30.74 -28.46 -8.47
C ILE A 222 29.64 -29.45 -8.10
N ALA A 223 29.41 -29.65 -6.80
CA ALA A 223 28.34 -30.49 -6.27
C ALA A 223 26.96 -29.86 -6.48
N GLY A 224 26.88 -28.52 -6.38
CA GLY A 224 25.63 -27.80 -6.53
C GLY A 224 25.76 -26.30 -6.28
N THR A 225 24.62 -25.65 -6.10
CA THR A 225 24.54 -24.21 -5.80
C THR A 225 23.44 -23.92 -4.77
N ALA A 226 23.74 -23.09 -3.77
CA ALA A 226 22.83 -22.76 -2.67
C ALA A 226 22.82 -21.25 -2.40
N TYR A 227 21.79 -20.75 -1.71
CA TYR A 227 21.77 -19.36 -1.23
C TYR A 227 22.56 -19.22 0.08
N SER A 228 23.12 -18.04 0.33
CA SER A 228 23.80 -17.70 1.59
C SER A 228 23.73 -16.20 1.87
N GLU A 229 23.37 -15.81 3.10
CA GLU A 229 23.45 -14.42 3.56
C GLU A 229 24.89 -13.96 3.89
N THR A 230 25.85 -14.88 3.98
CA THR A 230 27.24 -14.59 4.44
C THR A 230 28.32 -14.81 3.37
N VAL A 231 28.00 -15.48 2.26
CA VAL A 231 28.95 -15.84 1.20
C VAL A 231 28.51 -15.18 -0.12
N PRO A 232 29.30 -14.27 -0.73
CA PRO A 232 28.94 -13.58 -1.97
C PRO A 232 28.65 -14.54 -3.14
N ALA A 233 27.83 -14.09 -4.09
CA ALA A 233 27.46 -14.88 -5.27
C ALA A 233 28.70 -15.19 -6.13
N GLY A 234 28.96 -16.49 -6.36
CA GLY A 234 30.14 -16.97 -7.09
C GLY A 234 31.23 -17.61 -6.22
N ASP A 235 31.21 -17.38 -4.90
CA ASP A 235 32.19 -17.92 -3.96
C ASP A 235 31.77 -19.29 -3.40
N VAL A 236 32.73 -20.07 -2.88
CA VAL A 236 32.48 -21.38 -2.28
C VAL A 236 31.84 -21.24 -0.88
N ILE A 237 30.67 -21.87 -0.68
CA ILE A 237 30.02 -21.99 0.63
C ILE A 237 30.68 -23.10 1.46
N SER A 238 30.90 -24.26 0.85
CA SER A 238 31.46 -25.44 1.48
C SER A 238 32.10 -26.36 0.45
N THR A 239 32.98 -27.24 0.92
CA THR A 239 33.52 -28.37 0.15
C THR A 239 33.26 -29.69 0.87
N ASP A 240 33.18 -30.76 0.09
CA ASP A 240 33.25 -32.15 0.55
C ASP A 240 34.33 -32.87 -0.29
N PRO A 241 35.47 -33.31 0.31
CA PRO A 241 35.84 -33.14 1.72
C PRO A 241 36.04 -31.68 2.16
N GLY A 242 35.95 -31.41 3.47
CA GLY A 242 36.09 -30.08 4.06
C GLY A 242 37.54 -29.61 4.18
N ALA A 243 37.73 -28.34 4.54
CA ALA A 243 39.06 -27.77 4.73
C ALA A 243 39.86 -28.51 5.82
N GLY A 244 41.01 -29.08 5.45
CA GLY A 244 41.85 -29.90 6.32
C GLY A 244 41.55 -31.41 6.29
N ASP A 245 40.41 -31.85 5.75
CA ASP A 245 40.03 -33.28 5.72
C ASP A 245 40.92 -34.11 4.78
N ASP A 246 41.16 -35.37 5.15
CA ASP A 246 41.98 -36.32 4.41
C ASP A 246 41.32 -36.76 3.08
N VAL A 247 41.86 -36.26 1.97
CA VAL A 247 41.44 -36.61 0.60
C VAL A 247 42.51 -37.47 -0.08
N LEU A 248 42.11 -38.32 -1.04
CA LEU A 248 43.04 -39.17 -1.79
C LEU A 248 44.08 -38.32 -2.54
N LYS A 249 45.37 -38.65 -2.37
CA LYS A 249 46.46 -37.82 -2.86
C LYS A 249 46.50 -37.68 -4.38
N ASP A 250 46.22 -38.78 -5.05
CA ASP A 250 46.24 -38.93 -6.50
C ASP A 250 44.80 -39.19 -6.97
N GLY A 251 44.27 -38.30 -7.82
CA GLY A 251 42.89 -38.40 -8.34
C GLY A 251 41.75 -38.07 -7.36
N GLY A 252 42.07 -37.71 -6.11
CA GLY A 252 41.08 -37.27 -5.13
C GLY A 252 40.24 -36.10 -5.65
N THR A 253 38.93 -36.16 -5.41
CA THR A 253 37.97 -35.14 -5.87
C THR A 253 37.48 -34.34 -4.69
N VAL A 254 37.51 -33.01 -4.82
CA VAL A 254 36.93 -32.06 -3.87
C VAL A 254 35.73 -31.44 -4.57
N SER A 255 34.54 -31.72 -4.05
CA SER A 255 33.29 -31.21 -4.58
C SER A 255 32.88 -29.95 -3.82
N ALA A 256 32.41 -28.92 -4.53
CA ALA A 256 32.11 -27.61 -3.94
C ALA A 256 30.65 -27.18 -4.17
N VAL A 257 30.05 -26.56 -3.14
CA VAL A 257 28.77 -25.85 -3.25
C VAL A 257 29.05 -24.36 -3.46
N ILE A 258 28.59 -23.80 -4.57
CA ILE A 258 28.82 -22.39 -4.90
C ILE A 258 27.63 -21.52 -4.49
N SER A 259 27.89 -20.37 -3.89
CA SER A 259 26.87 -19.42 -3.51
C SER A 259 26.18 -18.78 -4.71
N LYS A 260 24.85 -18.70 -4.64
CA LYS A 260 23.99 -17.85 -5.48
C LYS A 260 23.88 -16.42 -4.92
N GLY A 261 24.55 -16.14 -3.80
CA GLY A 261 24.30 -14.98 -2.97
C GLY A 261 23.07 -15.17 -2.08
N PRO A 262 22.54 -14.08 -1.50
CA PRO A 262 21.46 -14.13 -0.53
C PRO A 262 20.07 -14.36 -1.17
N GLU A 263 19.17 -15.07 -0.50
CA GLU A 263 17.84 -15.39 -1.05
C GLU A 263 16.93 -14.15 -1.04
N ARG A 264 16.42 -13.73 -2.20
CA ARG A 264 15.58 -12.53 -2.31
C ARG A 264 14.31 -12.77 -3.09
N HIS A 265 13.20 -12.34 -2.49
CA HIS A 265 11.86 -12.32 -3.07
C HIS A 265 11.56 -10.92 -3.59
N GLN A 266 10.65 -10.79 -4.56
CA GLN A 266 10.23 -9.49 -5.09
C GLN A 266 8.90 -9.12 -4.45
N VAL A 267 8.72 -7.84 -4.10
CA VAL A 267 7.39 -7.33 -3.76
C VAL A 267 6.54 -7.40 -5.03
N PRO A 268 5.37 -8.06 -5.00
CA PRO A 268 4.42 -8.05 -6.13
C PRO A 268 3.85 -6.66 -6.38
N ASP A 269 3.09 -6.51 -7.45
CA ASP A 269 2.21 -5.34 -7.59
C ASP A 269 0.86 -5.64 -6.93
N LEU A 270 0.36 -4.71 -6.11
CA LEU A 270 -0.82 -4.88 -5.28
C LEU A 270 -1.87 -3.79 -5.52
N ASP A 271 -1.57 -2.74 -6.30
CA ASP A 271 -2.47 -1.59 -6.44
C ASP A 271 -3.80 -2.00 -7.10
N GLY A 272 -4.92 -1.63 -6.48
CA GLY A 272 -6.26 -1.97 -6.95
C GLY A 272 -6.73 -3.41 -6.70
N LEU A 273 -5.87 -4.31 -6.19
CA LEU A 273 -6.32 -5.64 -5.73
C LEU A 273 -7.21 -5.53 -4.48
N THR A 274 -8.13 -6.48 -4.27
CA THR A 274 -8.84 -6.56 -2.97
C THR A 274 -7.89 -6.95 -1.85
N GLU A 275 -8.22 -6.54 -0.61
CA GLU A 275 -7.47 -6.91 0.60
C GLU A 275 -7.18 -8.43 0.68
N SER A 276 -8.13 -9.29 0.30
CA SER A 276 -7.97 -10.75 0.24
C SER A 276 -7.01 -11.25 -0.84
N GLU A 277 -7.03 -10.64 -2.03
CA GLU A 277 -6.13 -11.01 -3.12
C GLU A 277 -4.71 -10.55 -2.83
N ALA A 278 -4.55 -9.32 -2.32
CA ALA A 278 -3.27 -8.77 -1.93
C ALA A 278 -2.58 -9.57 -0.80
N ILE A 279 -3.36 -10.01 0.20
CA ILE A 279 -2.86 -10.94 1.24
C ILE A 279 -2.37 -12.25 0.61
N THR A 280 -3.07 -12.79 -0.39
CA THR A 280 -2.67 -14.04 -1.06
C THR A 280 -1.36 -13.85 -1.84
N GLU A 281 -1.30 -12.84 -2.70
CA GLU A 281 -0.16 -12.54 -3.57
C GLU A 281 1.13 -12.24 -2.76
N VAL A 282 1.02 -11.54 -1.61
CA VAL A 282 2.15 -11.32 -0.68
C VAL A 282 2.69 -12.63 -0.11
N ASN A 283 1.81 -13.55 0.31
CA ASN A 283 2.21 -14.84 0.89
C ASN A 283 2.81 -15.79 -0.16
N ASP A 284 2.23 -15.84 -1.37
CA ASP A 284 2.75 -16.68 -2.46
C ASP A 284 4.15 -16.24 -2.92
N ASN A 285 4.45 -14.93 -2.85
CA ASN A 285 5.81 -14.41 -3.05
C ASN A 285 6.77 -14.67 -1.86
N SER A 286 6.34 -15.41 -0.82
CA SER A 286 7.08 -15.70 0.43
C SER A 286 7.47 -14.46 1.26
N LEU A 287 6.68 -13.40 1.18
CA LEU A 287 6.74 -12.23 2.06
C LEU A 287 5.70 -12.36 3.18
N THR A 288 5.63 -11.41 4.11
CA THR A 288 4.54 -11.33 5.09
C THR A 288 3.70 -10.08 4.92
N VAL A 289 2.45 -10.13 5.36
CA VAL A 289 1.59 -8.95 5.47
C VAL A 289 1.98 -8.18 6.74
N GLY A 290 2.36 -6.92 6.55
CA GLY A 290 2.70 -5.99 7.62
C GLY A 290 1.52 -5.16 8.09
N ASP A 291 1.82 -4.00 8.67
CA ASP A 291 0.79 -3.04 9.12
C ASP A 291 -0.17 -2.68 7.99
N THR A 292 -1.46 -2.92 8.22
CA THR A 292 -2.54 -2.64 7.28
C THR A 292 -3.40 -1.51 7.83
N THR A 293 -3.39 -0.37 7.14
CA THR A 293 -4.14 0.84 7.53
C THR A 293 -5.32 1.07 6.58
N ARG A 294 -6.23 1.99 6.91
CA ARG A 294 -7.41 2.29 6.07
C ARG A 294 -7.65 3.79 5.88
N ALA A 295 -7.60 4.25 4.64
CA ALA A 295 -7.79 5.66 4.24
C ALA A 295 -9.03 5.83 3.35
N TRP A 296 -9.52 7.07 3.21
CA TRP A 296 -10.52 7.41 2.18
C TRP A 296 -9.83 7.60 0.83
N SER A 297 -10.51 7.29 -0.27
CA SER A 297 -10.03 7.53 -1.63
C SER A 297 -11.20 7.72 -2.59
N GLU A 298 -11.20 8.83 -3.32
CA GLU A 298 -12.22 9.12 -4.33
C GLU A 298 -12.05 8.26 -5.61
N SER A 299 -10.91 7.60 -5.80
CA SER A 299 -10.56 6.87 -7.03
C SER A 299 -10.44 5.35 -6.88
N VAL A 300 -10.25 4.83 -5.67
CA VAL A 300 -10.01 3.39 -5.39
C VAL A 300 -11.21 2.83 -4.62
N LYS A 301 -11.81 1.73 -5.08
CA LYS A 301 -13.08 1.26 -4.49
C LYS A 301 -12.85 0.72 -3.07
N LYS A 302 -13.88 0.82 -2.24
CA LYS A 302 -13.86 0.33 -0.85
C LYS A 302 -13.47 -1.16 -0.80
N GLY A 303 -12.38 -1.48 -0.09
CA GLY A 303 -11.82 -2.82 0.04
C GLY A 303 -10.63 -3.12 -0.89
N GLU A 304 -10.31 -2.23 -1.84
CA GLU A 304 -9.14 -2.32 -2.71
C GLU A 304 -7.92 -1.59 -2.11
N VAL A 305 -6.71 -2.03 -2.45
CA VAL A 305 -5.45 -1.38 -2.05
C VAL A 305 -5.30 -0.02 -2.74
N ILE A 306 -5.09 1.04 -1.94
CA ILE A 306 -4.74 2.41 -2.41
C ILE A 306 -3.25 2.50 -2.71
N SER A 307 -2.43 1.91 -1.83
CA SER A 307 -0.98 1.90 -1.94
C SER A 307 -0.37 0.88 -0.97
N PHE A 308 0.87 0.50 -1.23
CA PHE A 308 1.63 -0.44 -0.41
C PHE A 308 3.11 -0.01 -0.29
N THR A 309 3.85 -0.63 0.62
CA THR A 309 5.27 -0.34 0.86
C THR A 309 5.97 -1.58 1.41
N PRO A 310 7.15 -2.00 0.90
CA PRO A 310 7.96 -1.33 -0.14
C PRO A 310 7.35 -1.36 -1.56
N ALA A 311 7.92 -0.56 -2.46
CA ALA A 311 7.47 -0.44 -3.86
C ALA A 311 7.58 -1.76 -4.65
N PRO A 312 6.77 -1.97 -5.71
CA PRO A 312 6.77 -3.22 -6.49
C PRO A 312 8.12 -3.51 -7.14
N GLY A 313 8.42 -4.79 -7.32
CA GLY A 313 9.71 -5.29 -7.81
C GLY A 313 10.88 -5.14 -6.82
N ARG A 314 10.69 -4.48 -5.67
CA ARG A 314 11.75 -4.37 -4.65
C ARG A 314 12.15 -5.74 -4.14
N ARG A 315 13.46 -6.00 -4.05
CA ARG A 315 14.00 -7.25 -3.51
C ARG A 315 14.12 -7.21 -1.99
N LEU A 316 13.41 -8.12 -1.32
CA LEU A 316 13.33 -8.29 0.13
C LEU A 316 13.75 -9.71 0.53
N ARG A 317 13.95 -9.96 1.83
CA ARG A 317 14.17 -11.30 2.40
C ARG A 317 12.87 -12.07 2.50
N ARG A 318 13.00 -13.41 2.58
CA ARG A 318 11.90 -14.30 2.94
C ARG A 318 11.29 -13.86 4.27
N GLY A 319 9.99 -13.61 4.27
CA GLY A 319 9.23 -13.18 5.44
C GLY A 319 9.30 -11.69 5.81
N ASP A 320 10.03 -10.84 5.06
CA ASP A 320 9.97 -9.39 5.25
C ASP A 320 8.53 -8.86 5.04
N PRO A 321 8.08 -7.86 5.81
CA PRO A 321 6.69 -7.37 5.75
C PRO A 321 6.44 -6.38 4.62
N VAL A 322 5.27 -6.49 3.99
CA VAL A 322 4.68 -5.50 3.08
C VAL A 322 3.51 -4.81 3.77
N GLN A 323 3.62 -3.51 4.00
CA GLN A 323 2.57 -2.67 4.57
C GLN A 323 1.57 -2.25 3.49
N MET A 324 0.30 -2.07 3.86
CA MET A 324 -0.78 -1.74 2.91
C MET A 324 -1.72 -0.65 3.44
N VAL A 325 -2.28 0.15 2.53
CA VAL A 325 -3.33 1.12 2.80
C VAL A 325 -4.58 0.70 2.01
N ILE A 326 -5.62 0.23 2.71
CA ILE A 326 -6.87 -0.23 2.07
C ILE A 326 -7.90 0.90 2.00
N SER A 327 -8.60 1.01 0.88
CA SER A 327 -9.64 2.02 0.68
C SER A 327 -10.88 1.76 1.52
N LYS A 328 -11.39 2.83 2.14
CA LYS A 328 -12.73 2.93 2.73
C LYS A 328 -13.80 3.33 1.70
N GLY A 329 -13.39 3.64 0.46
CA GLY A 329 -14.17 4.36 -0.55
C GLY A 329 -14.01 5.88 -0.44
N PRO A 330 -14.79 6.66 -1.21
CA PRO A 330 -14.82 8.11 -1.14
C PRO A 330 -15.17 8.63 0.26
N GLN A 331 -14.69 9.82 0.62
CA GLN A 331 -14.96 10.41 1.93
C GLN A 331 -16.43 10.87 2.03
N PRO A 332 -17.22 10.37 3.00
CA PRO A 332 -18.59 10.84 3.20
C PRO A 332 -18.59 12.26 3.79
N ILE A 333 -19.39 13.13 3.18
CA ILE A 333 -19.61 14.53 3.59
C ILE A 333 -21.11 14.70 3.88
N THR A 334 -21.46 15.27 5.02
CA THR A 334 -22.86 15.62 5.31
C THR A 334 -23.23 16.92 4.60
N VAL A 335 -24.29 16.87 3.79
CA VAL A 335 -24.99 18.07 3.30
C VAL A 335 -26.04 18.47 4.33
N GLU A 336 -25.98 19.73 4.73
CA GLU A 336 -26.99 20.41 5.53
C GLU A 336 -27.94 21.19 4.61
N ASP A 337 -29.18 21.40 5.04
CA ASP A 337 -30.15 22.20 4.27
C ASP A 337 -29.86 23.70 4.45
N HIS A 338 -29.81 24.41 3.33
CA HIS A 338 -29.58 25.86 3.25
C HIS A 338 -30.83 26.63 2.80
N ALA A 339 -32.03 26.03 2.79
CA ALA A 339 -33.28 26.76 2.59
C ALA A 339 -33.41 27.91 3.60
N GLY A 340 -33.65 29.13 3.11
CA GLY A 340 -33.69 30.36 3.92
C GLY A 340 -32.34 31.08 4.10
N ASP A 341 -31.20 30.49 3.72
CA ASP A 341 -29.88 31.17 3.76
C ASP A 341 -29.68 32.14 2.58
N GLU A 342 -28.74 33.09 2.75
CA GLU A 342 -28.17 33.85 1.63
C GLU A 342 -27.54 32.86 0.62
N ALA A 343 -28.02 32.82 -0.62
CA ALA A 343 -27.55 31.87 -1.62
C ALA A 343 -26.06 32.00 -1.95
N ALA A 344 -25.51 33.22 -1.83
CA ALA A 344 -24.07 33.43 -1.97
C ALA A 344 -23.29 32.82 -0.79
N SER A 345 -23.87 32.71 0.41
CA SER A 345 -23.27 32.02 1.56
C SER A 345 -23.36 30.51 1.42
N ALA A 346 -24.55 29.98 1.15
CA ALA A 346 -24.77 28.55 0.92
C ALA A 346 -23.81 28.01 -0.15
N ARG A 347 -23.71 28.70 -1.31
CA ARG A 347 -22.77 28.34 -2.38
C ARG A 347 -21.31 28.35 -1.94
N ARG A 348 -20.87 29.37 -1.17
CA ARG A 348 -19.49 29.42 -0.64
C ARG A 348 -19.19 28.25 0.31
N GLN A 349 -20.16 27.83 1.12
CA GLN A 349 -20.01 26.73 2.06
C GLN A 349 -19.94 25.38 1.33
N LEU A 350 -20.91 25.09 0.46
CA LEU A 350 -20.97 23.86 -0.32
C LEU A 350 -19.77 23.68 -1.27
N SER A 351 -19.37 24.73 -2.00
CA SER A 351 -18.18 24.66 -2.86
C SER A 351 -16.88 24.50 -2.08
N LYS A 352 -16.80 24.96 -0.82
CA LYS A 352 -15.64 24.70 0.06
C LYS A 352 -15.59 23.24 0.54
N LEU A 353 -16.73 22.55 0.59
CA LEU A 353 -16.81 21.11 0.84
C LEU A 353 -16.52 20.26 -0.42
N GLY A 354 -16.38 20.89 -1.59
CA GLY A 354 -16.04 20.21 -2.85
C GLY A 354 -17.24 19.82 -3.73
N PHE A 355 -18.46 20.27 -3.40
CA PHE A 355 -19.64 20.02 -4.22
C PHE A 355 -19.68 20.90 -5.48
N ASP A 356 -20.25 20.38 -6.57
CA ASP A 356 -20.53 21.16 -7.78
C ASP A 356 -21.86 21.92 -7.63
N VAL A 357 -21.76 23.21 -7.30
CA VAL A 357 -22.93 24.01 -6.92
C VAL A 357 -23.50 24.77 -8.12
N THR A 358 -24.57 24.22 -8.67
CA THR A 358 -25.42 24.86 -9.68
C THR A 358 -26.44 25.78 -9.01
N THR A 359 -26.82 26.88 -9.67
CA THR A 359 -27.80 27.84 -9.14
C THR A 359 -28.84 28.18 -10.20
N THR A 360 -30.11 27.97 -9.89
CA THR A 360 -31.27 28.40 -10.69
C THR A 360 -31.98 29.56 -9.99
N LYS A 361 -32.88 30.25 -10.70
CA LYS A 361 -33.63 31.39 -10.16
C LYS A 361 -35.12 31.31 -10.50
N GLN A 362 -35.99 31.50 -9.50
CA GLN A 362 -37.45 31.59 -9.66
C GLN A 362 -38.02 32.85 -9.00
N TYR A 363 -39.19 33.31 -9.44
CA TYR A 363 -39.94 34.30 -8.66
C TYR A 363 -40.60 33.61 -7.45
N ASP A 364 -40.66 34.32 -6.35
CA ASP A 364 -41.20 33.84 -5.08
C ASP A 364 -41.72 35.05 -4.29
N ASP A 365 -43.00 35.03 -3.91
CA ASP A 365 -43.64 36.18 -3.28
C ASP A 365 -43.43 36.23 -1.75
N ASP A 366 -43.07 35.10 -1.13
CA ASP A 366 -42.79 34.97 0.31
C ASP A 366 -41.28 35.07 0.64
N VAL A 367 -40.41 34.59 -0.26
CA VAL A 367 -38.95 34.57 -0.07
C VAL A 367 -38.27 35.77 -0.76
N ALA A 368 -37.51 36.55 -0.01
CA ALA A 368 -36.79 37.74 -0.51
C ALA A 368 -35.72 37.41 -1.58
N GLU A 369 -35.44 38.36 -2.50
CA GLU A 369 -34.44 38.14 -3.57
C GLU A 369 -33.05 37.76 -2.99
N GLY A 370 -32.42 36.75 -3.59
CA GLY A 370 -31.07 36.31 -3.23
C GLY A 370 -31.03 35.26 -2.11
N ILE A 371 -32.16 34.96 -1.48
CA ILE A 371 -32.32 33.86 -0.52
C ILE A 371 -32.59 32.53 -1.25
N VAL A 372 -32.09 31.42 -0.71
CA VAL A 372 -32.39 30.06 -1.20
C VAL A 372 -33.83 29.71 -0.85
N VAL A 373 -34.66 29.40 -1.86
CA VAL A 373 -36.01 28.87 -1.67
C VAL A 373 -35.95 27.36 -1.37
N SER A 374 -35.11 26.63 -2.09
CA SER A 374 -34.91 25.19 -1.90
C SER A 374 -33.55 24.71 -2.40
N GLN A 375 -33.10 23.60 -1.84
CA GLN A 375 -31.87 22.92 -2.20
C GLN A 375 -32.20 21.49 -2.66
N GLN A 376 -31.47 20.98 -3.66
CA GLN A 376 -31.50 19.57 -4.03
C GLN A 376 -30.07 19.05 -4.27
N PRO A 377 -29.58 18.06 -3.51
CA PRO A 377 -30.24 17.40 -2.38
C PRO A 377 -30.43 18.32 -1.18
N ASP A 378 -31.59 18.25 -0.54
CA ASP A 378 -31.92 18.95 0.69
C ASP A 378 -30.97 18.55 1.83
N HIS A 379 -30.76 17.25 2.08
CA HIS A 379 -29.88 16.80 3.16
C HIS A 379 -29.19 15.43 2.94
N GLY A 380 -28.30 15.09 3.87
CA GLY A 380 -27.74 13.75 4.07
C GLY A 380 -26.33 13.56 3.50
N VAL A 381 -25.84 12.32 3.49
CA VAL A 381 -24.45 12.02 3.06
C VAL A 381 -24.32 12.12 1.53
N ARG A 382 -23.29 12.81 1.07
CA ARG A 382 -22.83 12.93 -0.33
C ARG A 382 -21.29 12.86 -0.38
N TYR A 383 -20.70 12.94 -1.57
CA TYR A 383 -19.26 12.79 -1.82
C TYR A 383 -18.69 14.00 -2.56
N SER A 384 -17.36 14.09 -2.64
CA SER A 384 -16.69 15.18 -3.35
C SER A 384 -17.06 15.17 -4.85
N GLY A 385 -17.42 16.33 -5.39
CA GLY A 385 -17.89 16.47 -6.77
C GLY A 385 -19.36 16.10 -7.01
N ASP A 386 -20.12 15.66 -6.00
CA ASP A 386 -21.58 15.47 -6.16
C ASP A 386 -22.25 16.82 -6.49
N PRO A 387 -23.25 16.85 -7.41
CA PRO A 387 -23.95 18.07 -7.79
C PRO A 387 -24.97 18.49 -6.73
N VAL A 388 -24.97 19.78 -6.39
CA VAL A 388 -25.97 20.42 -5.51
C VAL A 388 -26.60 21.59 -6.26
N THR A 389 -27.92 21.59 -6.39
CA THR A 389 -28.68 22.67 -7.03
C THR A 389 -29.33 23.55 -5.97
N LEU A 390 -29.05 24.85 -6.00
CA LEU A 390 -29.73 25.86 -5.21
C LEU A 390 -30.76 26.59 -6.09
N VAL A 391 -32.02 26.60 -5.66
CA VAL A 391 -33.09 27.42 -6.25
C VAL A 391 -33.17 28.73 -5.48
N VAL A 392 -32.95 29.86 -6.15
CA VAL A 392 -32.80 31.17 -5.50
C VAL A 392 -33.94 32.11 -5.89
N SER A 393 -34.50 32.81 -4.92
CA SER A 393 -35.58 33.76 -5.16
C SER A 393 -35.09 34.98 -5.96
N ARG A 394 -35.97 35.47 -6.83
CA ARG A 394 -35.90 36.75 -7.55
C ARG A 394 -36.76 37.84 -6.90
N GLY A 395 -37.31 37.55 -5.72
CA GLY A 395 -38.43 38.29 -5.14
C GLY A 395 -39.74 38.05 -5.90
N PRO A 396 -40.81 38.79 -5.55
CA PRO A 396 -42.12 38.68 -6.17
C PRO A 396 -42.08 39.01 -7.67
N HIS A 397 -43.04 38.46 -8.43
CA HIS A 397 -43.12 38.76 -9.87
C HIS A 397 -43.74 40.14 -10.11
N LEU A 398 -42.90 41.18 -10.11
CA LEU A 398 -43.33 42.57 -10.30
C LEU A 398 -43.72 42.89 -11.75
N VAL A 399 -44.85 43.58 -11.91
CA VAL A 399 -45.40 44.09 -13.17
C VAL A 399 -45.64 45.60 -13.04
N GLU A 400 -45.55 46.36 -14.13
CA GLU A 400 -45.88 47.79 -14.15
C GLU A 400 -47.39 48.02 -14.09
N VAL A 401 -47.85 48.77 -13.09
CA VAL A 401 -49.24 49.20 -12.96
C VAL A 401 -49.58 50.22 -14.08
N PRO A 402 -50.60 49.97 -14.91
CA PRO A 402 -51.00 50.88 -15.99
C PRO A 402 -51.57 52.20 -15.46
N ASP A 403 -51.50 53.26 -16.27
CA ASP A 403 -52.23 54.50 -16.00
C ASP A 403 -53.70 54.33 -16.34
N VAL A 404 -54.56 54.41 -15.32
CA VAL A 404 -56.03 54.37 -15.44
C VAL A 404 -56.67 55.67 -14.93
N ASN A 405 -55.89 56.73 -14.71
CA ASN A 405 -56.44 58.02 -14.32
C ASN A 405 -57.32 58.59 -15.45
N ARG A 406 -58.48 59.16 -15.08
CA ARG A 406 -59.54 59.67 -15.97
C ARG A 406 -60.35 58.59 -16.71
N PHE A 407 -60.09 57.31 -16.48
CA PHE A 407 -60.90 56.22 -17.04
C PHE A 407 -62.20 56.06 -16.24
N GLY A 408 -63.23 55.48 -16.86
CA GLY A 408 -64.37 54.94 -16.11
C GLY A 408 -63.96 53.65 -15.38
N VAL A 409 -64.65 53.31 -14.28
CA VAL A 409 -64.31 52.10 -13.49
C VAL A 409 -64.23 50.82 -14.34
N ALA A 410 -65.11 50.64 -15.35
CA ALA A 410 -65.09 49.47 -16.22
C ALA A 410 -63.88 49.42 -17.17
N ASP A 411 -63.44 50.57 -17.69
CA ASP A 411 -62.24 50.66 -18.54
C ASP A 411 -60.96 50.45 -17.71
N ALA A 412 -60.97 50.94 -16.46
CA ALA A 412 -59.89 50.74 -15.50
C ALA A 412 -59.80 49.28 -15.02
N GLU A 413 -60.94 48.63 -14.74
CA GLU A 413 -61.05 47.19 -14.45
C GLU A 413 -60.44 46.35 -15.57
N GLY A 414 -60.78 46.65 -16.83
CA GLY A 414 -60.20 45.98 -18.00
C GLY A 414 -58.68 46.16 -18.08
N ALA A 415 -58.20 47.41 -18.05
CA ALA A 415 -56.77 47.72 -18.15
C ALA A 415 -55.92 47.11 -17.03
N LEU A 416 -56.45 47.01 -15.80
CA LEU A 416 -55.80 46.35 -14.67
C LEU A 416 -55.84 44.82 -14.79
N SER A 417 -56.98 44.24 -15.19
CA SER A 417 -57.14 42.81 -15.38
C SER A 417 -56.26 42.27 -16.51
N ASP A 418 -56.09 43.03 -17.60
CA ASP A 418 -55.17 42.74 -18.71
C ASP A 418 -53.69 42.67 -18.25
N ARG A 419 -53.37 43.24 -17.09
CA ARG A 419 -52.05 43.18 -16.44
C ARG A 419 -52.00 42.24 -15.24
N GLY A 420 -53.11 41.55 -14.94
CA GLY A 420 -53.22 40.61 -13.83
C GLY A 420 -53.27 41.27 -12.45
N PHE A 421 -53.70 42.53 -12.34
CA PHE A 421 -53.95 43.18 -11.06
C PHE A 421 -55.41 43.02 -10.63
N ALA A 422 -55.63 42.80 -9.34
CA ALA A 422 -56.93 43.03 -8.73
C ALA A 422 -57.16 44.54 -8.53
N TYR A 423 -58.40 44.94 -8.26
CA TYR A 423 -58.70 46.34 -7.92
C TYR A 423 -59.73 46.46 -6.80
N THR A 424 -59.73 47.60 -6.13
CA THR A 424 -60.79 48.02 -5.19
C THR A 424 -61.09 49.50 -5.39
N THR A 425 -62.29 49.96 -5.02
CA THR A 425 -62.71 51.35 -5.22
C THR A 425 -62.92 52.08 -3.89
N GLU A 426 -62.24 53.20 -3.72
CA GLU A 426 -62.43 54.13 -2.60
C GLU A 426 -63.06 55.43 -3.12
N LYS A 427 -64.05 55.94 -2.39
CA LYS A 427 -64.77 57.15 -2.78
C LYS A 427 -64.08 58.37 -2.22
N PHE A 428 -63.70 59.30 -3.09
CA PHE A 428 -63.27 60.62 -2.69
C PHE A 428 -64.46 61.40 -2.12
N GLU A 429 -64.27 62.11 -1.01
CA GLU A 429 -65.33 62.96 -0.42
C GLU A 429 -65.13 64.45 -0.79
N PRO A 430 -66.18 65.17 -1.23
CA PRO A 430 -67.53 64.69 -1.49
C PRO A 430 -67.62 63.83 -2.77
N TYR A 431 -68.35 62.72 -2.71
CA TYR A 431 -68.58 61.82 -3.83
C TYR A 431 -69.73 62.33 -4.69
N PHE A 432 -69.49 62.53 -5.99
CA PHE A 432 -70.45 63.07 -6.95
C PHE A 432 -71.17 61.98 -7.75
N GLY A 433 -70.66 60.75 -7.73
CA GLY A 433 -71.28 59.60 -8.41
C GLY A 433 -70.95 59.50 -9.89
N LEU A 434 -69.82 60.06 -10.33
CA LEU A 434 -69.41 60.06 -11.74
C LEU A 434 -68.77 58.74 -12.15
N GLY A 435 -68.14 58.01 -11.22
CA GLY A 435 -67.50 56.72 -11.47
C GLY A 435 -66.22 56.84 -12.30
N ILE A 436 -65.54 57.99 -12.18
CA ILE A 436 -64.29 58.31 -12.89
C ILE A 436 -63.13 58.18 -11.90
N VAL A 437 -62.07 57.47 -12.30
CA VAL A 437 -60.83 57.36 -11.53
C VAL A 437 -60.08 58.69 -11.54
N VAL A 438 -59.80 59.25 -10.35
CA VAL A 438 -59.02 60.48 -10.16
C VAL A 438 -57.68 60.25 -9.45
N GLY A 439 -57.44 59.02 -8.98
CA GLY A 439 -56.18 58.58 -8.40
C GLY A 439 -56.10 57.07 -8.33
N GLN A 440 -54.88 56.53 -8.27
CA GLN A 440 -54.60 55.11 -8.12
C GLN A 440 -53.42 54.88 -7.18
N SER A 441 -53.45 53.78 -6.43
CA SER A 441 -52.34 53.33 -5.56
C SER A 441 -52.18 51.81 -5.65
N PRO A 442 -51.04 51.26 -6.09
CA PRO A 442 -49.83 51.97 -6.55
C PRO A 442 -50.05 52.88 -7.77
N GLY A 443 -49.17 53.86 -7.91
CA GLY A 443 -49.22 54.87 -8.96
C GLY A 443 -48.92 54.31 -10.35
N ALA A 444 -49.35 55.03 -11.39
CA ALA A 444 -49.07 54.68 -12.77
C ALA A 444 -47.55 54.53 -13.03
N GLY A 445 -47.14 53.43 -13.67
CA GLY A 445 -45.75 53.10 -13.93
C GLY A 445 -44.95 52.62 -12.71
N GLN A 446 -45.57 52.46 -11.53
CA GLN A 446 -44.91 51.78 -10.41
C GLN A 446 -44.96 50.26 -10.61
N ALA A 447 -43.91 49.58 -10.14
CA ALA A 447 -43.83 48.13 -10.15
C ALA A 447 -44.53 47.55 -8.91
N ALA A 448 -45.47 46.62 -9.11
CA ALA A 448 -46.23 45.95 -8.06
C ALA A 448 -46.34 44.44 -8.34
N PRO A 449 -46.47 43.56 -7.32
CA PRO A 449 -46.60 42.12 -7.54
C PRO A 449 -47.80 41.76 -8.41
N LEU A 450 -47.63 40.79 -9.32
CA LEU A 450 -48.73 40.19 -10.06
C LEU A 450 -49.82 39.68 -9.09
N GLY A 451 -51.09 39.92 -9.39
CA GLY A 451 -52.21 39.56 -8.52
C GLY A 451 -52.46 40.54 -7.36
N SER A 452 -51.61 41.55 -7.13
CA SER A 452 -51.85 42.57 -6.10
C SER A 452 -53.01 43.50 -6.43
N THR A 453 -53.59 44.12 -5.40
CA THR A 453 -54.77 45.00 -5.52
C THR A 453 -54.38 46.46 -5.69
N VAL A 454 -54.82 47.09 -6.78
CA VAL A 454 -54.74 48.53 -6.99
C VAL A 454 -55.97 49.23 -6.41
N VAL A 455 -55.77 50.18 -5.51
CA VAL A 455 -56.82 51.04 -4.96
C VAL A 455 -57.12 52.17 -5.94
N LEU A 456 -58.36 52.27 -6.40
CA LEU A 456 -58.84 53.31 -7.29
C LEU A 456 -59.67 54.34 -6.53
N THR A 457 -59.19 55.59 -6.50
CA THR A 457 -59.92 56.73 -5.93
C THR A 457 -60.90 57.27 -6.97
N ILE A 458 -62.20 57.25 -6.68
CA ILE A 458 -63.28 57.66 -7.60
C ILE A 458 -64.11 58.83 -7.08
N VAL A 459 -64.62 59.66 -7.99
CA VAL A 459 -65.57 60.77 -7.74
C VAL A 459 -66.96 60.50 -8.30
#